data_AF-A0A951I5N8-F1
#
_entry.id   AF-A0A951I5N8-F1
#
_cell.length_a   1.000
_cell.length_b   1.000
_cell.length_c   1.000
_cell.angle_alpha   90.00
_cell.angle_beta   90.00
_cell.angle_gamma   90.00
#
_symmetry.space_group_name_H-M   'P 1'
#
loop_
_entity.id
_entity.type
_entity.pdbx_description
1 polymer ?
#
loop_
_entity_poly.entity_id
_entity_poly.type
_entity_poly.pdbx_seq_one_letter_code
_entity_poly.pdbx_strand_id
1 'polypeptide(L)'
;MLRYIIFAPLAGALINWLVGRRVRSERFVGVVACGAVLVSAVIAFYSALKPDGALHSTAPVMDHLWTWIEVGRFRADFGLAM
;
A
#
# COMPACT_ATOMS: atom_id res chain seq x y z
N MET A 1 5.79 -5.40 5.37
CA MET A 1 4.51 -5.89 4.78
C MET A 1 3.55 -4.73 4.51
N LEU A 2 3.60 -3.66 5.33
CA LEU A 2 2.78 -2.46 5.19
C LEU A 2 2.94 -1.77 3.83
N ARG A 3 4.13 -1.84 3.21
CA ARG A 3 4.37 -1.29 1.86
C ARG A 3 3.33 -1.73 0.81
N TYR A 4 2.83 -2.98 0.89
CA TYR A 4 1.88 -3.50 -0.09
C TYR A 4 0.50 -2.82 -0.02
N ILE A 5 0.14 -2.23 1.13
CA ILE A 5 -1.12 -1.49 1.31
C ILE A 5 -1.15 -0.25 0.39
N ILE A 6 0.01 0.35 0.12
CA ILE A 6 0.13 1.54 -0.74
C ILE A 6 0.47 1.16 -2.19
N PHE A 7 1.33 0.16 -2.40
CA PHE A 7 1.73 -0.23 -3.74
C PHE A 7 0.64 -0.96 -4.52
N ALA A 8 -0.27 -1.70 -3.87
CA ALA A 8 -1.37 -2.37 -4.55
C ALA A 8 -2.35 -1.40 -5.25
N PRO A 9 -2.89 -0.35 -4.59
CA PRO A 9 -3.76 0.62 -5.26
C PRO A 9 -3.02 1.47 -6.28
N LEU A 10 -1.73 1.78 -6.05
CA LEU A 10 -0.88 2.45 -7.06
C LEU A 10 -0.70 1.59 -8.31
N ALA A 11 -0.46 0.28 -8.15
CA ALA A 11 -0.39 -0.64 -9.27
C ALA A 11 -1.74 -0.75 -10.00
N GLY A 12 -2.86 -0.85 -9.28
CA GLY A 12 -4.20 -0.84 -9.86
C GLY A 12 -4.49 0.44 -10.66
N ALA A 13 -4.11 1.60 -10.13
CA ALA A 13 -4.22 2.88 -10.81
C ALA A 13 -3.34 2.95 -12.06
N LEU A 14 -2.09 2.47 -11.98
CA LEU A 14 -1.16 2.40 -13.10
C LEU A 14 -1.68 1.50 -14.23
N ILE A 15 -2.21 0.31 -13.88
CA ILE A 15 -2.81 -0.63 -14.83
C ILE A 15 -4.02 0.01 -15.51
N ASN A 16 -4.90 0.65 -14.75
CA ASN A 16 -6.07 1.34 -15.31
C ASN A 16 -5.68 2.52 -16.20
N TRP A 17 -4.61 3.24 -15.86
CA TRP A 17 -4.12 4.34 -16.67
C TRP A 17 -3.54 3.88 -18.02
N LEU A 18 -2.72 2.81 -18.01
CA LEU A 18 -2.07 2.27 -19.21
C LEU A 18 -3.02 1.45 -20.09
N VAL A 19 -3.80 0.57 -19.48
CA VAL A 19 -4.60 -0.45 -20.18
C VAL A 19 -6.07 -0.03 -20.30
N GLY A 20 -6.60 0.70 -19.32
CA GLY A 20 -8.01 1.13 -19.31
C GLY A 20 -8.38 1.98 -20.53
N ARG A 21 -7.47 2.84 -21.00
CA ARG A 21 -7.68 3.62 -22.23
C ARG A 21 -7.80 2.75 -23.49
N ARG A 22 -7.13 1.58 -23.51
CA ARG A 22 -7.08 0.70 -24.68
C ARG A 22 -8.24 -0.29 -24.73
N VAL A 23 -8.68 -0.77 -23.56
CA VAL A 23 -9.72 -1.80 -23.45
C VAL A 23 -11.13 -1.19 -23.42
N ARG A 24 -11.29 0.11 -23.04
CA ARG A 24 -12.58 0.85 -23.01
C ARG A 24 -13.74 0.09 -22.31
N SER A 25 -13.41 -0.85 -21.40
CA SER A 25 -14.37 -1.69 -20.68
C SER A 25 -14.48 -1.23 -19.24
N GLU A 26 -15.67 -0.77 -18.85
CA GLU A 26 -15.97 -0.33 -17.48
C GLU A 26 -15.80 -1.46 -16.46
N ARG A 27 -16.19 -2.68 -16.83
CA ARG A 27 -16.06 -3.87 -15.96
C ARG A 27 -14.59 -4.16 -15.63
N PHE A 28 -13.70 -4.05 -16.62
CA PHE A 28 -12.27 -4.28 -16.41
C PHE A 28 -11.69 -3.25 -15.43
N VAL A 29 -11.96 -1.97 -15.67
CA VAL A 29 -11.47 -0.87 -14.83
C VAL A 29 -11.97 -1.01 -13.39
N GLY A 30 -13.26 -1.33 -13.23
CA GLY A 30 -13.88 -1.55 -11.93
C GLY A 30 -13.28 -2.75 -11.18
N VAL A 31 -13.11 -3.89 -11.84
CA VAL A 31 -12.52 -5.09 -11.22
C VAL A 31 -11.07 -4.84 -10.79
N VAL A 32 -10.27 -4.17 -11.63
CA VAL A 32 -8.88 -3.84 -11.29
C VAL A 32 -8.81 -2.87 -10.12
N ALA A 33 -9.65 -1.83 -10.09
CA ALA A 33 -9.69 -0.86 -9.00
C ALA A 33 -10.16 -1.51 -7.69
N CYS A 34 -11.29 -2.20 -7.70
CA CYS A 34 -11.85 -2.86 -6.52
C CYS A 34 -10.93 -3.98 -6.02
N GLY A 35 -10.35 -4.78 -6.93
CA GLY A 35 -9.41 -5.84 -6.59
C GLY A 35 -8.14 -5.30 -5.91
N ALA A 36 -7.58 -4.20 -6.42
CA ALA A 36 -6.41 -3.57 -5.82
C ALA A 36 -6.67 -3.07 -4.39
N VAL A 37 -7.84 -2.45 -4.14
CA VAL A 37 -8.24 -2.01 -2.79
C VAL A 37 -8.52 -3.21 -1.89
N LEU A 38 -9.20 -4.25 -2.39
CA LEU A 38 -9.48 -5.47 -1.62
C LEU A 38 -8.20 -6.15 -1.13
N VAL A 39 -7.19 -6.31 -2.00
CA VAL A 39 -5.88 -6.87 -1.63
C VAL A 39 -5.24 -6.04 -0.51
N SER A 40 -5.33 -4.72 -0.61
CA SER A 40 -4.79 -3.80 0.41
C SER A 40 -5.51 -3.96 1.75
N ALA A 41 -6.84 -4.07 1.73
CA ALA A 41 -7.65 -4.28 2.92
C ALA A 41 -7.32 -5.61 3.58
N VAL A 42 -7.20 -6.71 2.82
CA VAL A 42 -6.83 -8.02 3.36
C VAL A 42 -5.47 -7.98 4.05
N ILE A 43 -4.47 -7.32 3.44
CA ILE A 43 -3.13 -7.17 4.02
C ILE A 43 -3.16 -6.33 5.30
N ALA A 44 -3.97 -5.28 5.34
CA ALA A 44 -4.15 -4.44 6.53
C ALA A 44 -4.80 -5.23 7.67
N PHE A 45 -5.91 -5.93 7.42
CA PHE A 45 -6.58 -6.76 8.43
C PHE A 45 -5.66 -7.88 8.94
N TYR A 46 -4.94 -8.55 8.04
CA TYR A 46 -3.98 -9.58 8.43
C TYR A 46 -2.85 -9.02 9.30
N SER A 47 -2.31 -7.85 8.96
CA SER A 47 -1.24 -7.20 9.72
C SER A 47 -1.72 -6.71 11.09
N ALA A 48 -2.99 -6.33 11.21
CA ALA A 48 -3.59 -5.89 12.46
C ALA A 48 -3.96 -7.06 13.39
N LEU A 49 -4.57 -8.13 12.85
CA LEU A 49 -5.21 -9.21 13.62
C LEU A 49 -4.30 -10.42 13.90
N LYS A 50 -3.11 -10.50 13.30
CA LYS A 50 -2.17 -11.59 13.63
C LYS A 50 -1.75 -11.53 15.11
N PRO A 51 -1.27 -12.64 15.72
CA PRO A 51 -0.92 -12.68 17.14
C PRO A 51 0.06 -11.59 17.59
N ASP A 52 1.03 -11.24 16.74
CA ASP A 52 1.98 -10.13 16.94
C ASP A 52 1.61 -8.90 16.09
N GLY A 53 0.32 -8.69 15.86
CA GLY A 53 -0.23 -7.65 15.00
C GLY A 53 -0.34 -6.31 15.69
N ALA A 54 -0.64 -5.26 14.92
CA ALA A 54 -0.73 -3.89 15.44
C ALA A 54 -1.75 -3.73 16.59
N LEU A 55 -2.80 -4.57 16.63
CA LEU A 55 -3.79 -4.55 17.73
C LEU A 55 -3.30 -5.17 19.03
N HIS A 56 -2.28 -6.03 18.98
CA HIS A 56 -1.75 -6.77 20.13
C HIS A 56 -0.35 -6.30 20.54
N SER A 57 0.31 -5.50 19.70
CA SER A 57 1.64 -4.96 19.96
C SER A 57 1.57 -3.77 20.91
N THR A 58 2.49 -3.73 21.88
CA THR A 58 2.71 -2.58 22.76
C THR A 58 3.57 -1.48 22.14
N ALA A 59 4.19 -1.76 20.98
CA ALA A 59 4.96 -0.81 20.20
C ALA A 59 4.41 -0.71 18.77
N PRO A 60 4.39 0.49 18.16
CA PRO A 60 3.85 0.67 16.83
C PRO A 60 4.74 -0.02 15.79
N VAL A 61 4.12 -0.62 14.76
CA VAL A 61 4.81 -1.38 13.72
C VAL A 61 5.36 -0.41 12.68
N MET A 62 6.67 -0.16 12.72
CA MET A 62 7.37 0.69 11.74
C MET A 62 7.89 -0.14 10.56
N ASP A 63 7.58 0.26 9.33
CA ASP A 63 8.16 -0.25 8.08
C ASP A 63 8.91 0.91 7.42
N HIS A 64 10.22 0.97 7.60
CA HIS A 64 11.08 1.92 6.88
C HIS A 64 11.25 1.44 5.42
N LEU A 65 10.95 2.30 4.45
CA LEU A 65 11.10 1.96 3.04
C LEU A 65 12.43 2.44 2.48
N TRP A 66 12.70 3.75 2.53
CA TRP A 66 13.96 4.37 2.10
C TRP A 66 14.05 5.82 2.63
N THR A 67 15.21 6.46 2.48
CA THR A 67 15.39 7.89 2.81
C THR A 67 14.93 8.76 1.64
N TRP A 68 13.92 9.60 1.86
CA TRP A 68 13.36 10.43 0.79
C TRP A 68 14.22 11.66 0.52
N ILE A 69 14.62 12.37 1.58
CA ILE A 69 15.41 13.60 1.48
C ILE A 69 16.51 13.54 2.53
N GLU A 70 17.75 13.75 2.10
CA GLU A 70 18.89 13.92 3.00
C GLU A 70 19.70 15.13 2.53
N VAL A 71 19.80 16.15 3.38
CA VAL A 71 20.55 17.39 3.10
C VAL A 71 21.33 17.80 4.34
N GLY A 72 22.65 17.62 4.30
CA GLY A 72 23.53 17.91 5.43
C GLY A 72 23.18 17.04 6.65
N ARG A 73 22.64 17.66 7.71
CA ARG A 73 22.16 16.95 8.91
C ARG A 73 20.66 16.65 8.89
N PHE A 74 19.91 17.19 7.92
CA PHE A 74 18.49 16.93 7.80
C PHE A 74 18.26 15.63 7.07
N ARG A 75 17.46 14.74 7.67
CA ARG A 75 17.05 13.46 7.08
C ARG A 75 15.55 13.28 7.25
N ALA A 76 14.87 13.04 6.14
CA ALA A 76 13.47 12.68 6.09
C ALA A 76 13.33 11.30 5.44
N ASP A 77 12.92 10.32 6.25
CA ASP A 77 12.72 8.95 5.81
C ASP A 77 11.27 8.71 5.37
N PHE A 78 11.10 7.97 4.27
CA PHE A 78 9.80 7.47 3.86
C PHE A 78 9.54 6.16 4.59
N GLY A 79 8.59 6.18 5.52
CA GLY A 79 8.23 5.05 6.35
C GLY A 79 6.72 4.95 6.55
N LEU A 80 6.26 3.76 6.90
CA LEU A 80 4.88 3.48 7.26
C LEU A 80 4.81 3.03 8.71
N ALA A 81 3.75 3.44 9.40
CA ALA A 81 3.49 3.17 10.80
C ALA A 81 2.06 2.68 10.97
N MET A 82 1.85 1.66 11.79
CA MET A 82 0.53 1.15 12.19
C MET A 82 0.54 0.70 13.64
#